data_AF-A0A7V6NIZ8-F1
#
_entry.id   AF-A0A7V6NIZ8-F1
#
_cell.length_a   1.000
_cell.length_b   1.000
_cell.length_c   1.000
_cell.angle_alpha   90.00
_cell.angle_beta   90.00
_cell.angle_gamma   90.00
#
_symmetry.space_group_name_H-M   'P 1'
#
loop_
_entity.id
_entity.type
_entity.pdbx_description
1 polymer ?
#
loop_
_entity_poly.entity_id
_entity_poly.type
_entity_poly.pdbx_seq_one_letter_code
_entity_poly.pdbx_strand_id
1 'polypeptide(L)'
;MKNRILHLKPVAYSDLNDTILEYLNQYKADNTTIEIRNLKKGPSHLEYLYYQSVAEVEIIDEIIRAEEEGFVAAIISCFDDPGLYVSREISKDIIITAP
;
A
#
# COMPACT_ATOMS: atom_id res chain seq x y z
N MET A 1 -6.14 5.67 -20.78
CA MET A 1 -5.73 6.33 -19.53
C MET A 1 -4.67 5.47 -18.86
N LYS A 2 -3.70 6.08 -18.19
CA LYS A 2 -2.61 5.37 -17.51
C LYS A 2 -3.04 5.08 -16.06
N ASN A 3 -3.17 3.82 -15.70
CA ASN A 3 -3.60 3.40 -14.37
C ASN A 3 -2.39 3.43 -13.43
N ARG A 4 -2.43 4.26 -12.38
CA ARG A 4 -1.42 4.27 -11.32
C ARG A 4 -1.93 3.45 -10.14
N ILE A 5 -1.18 2.41 -9.78
CA ILE A 5 -1.50 1.53 -8.65
C ILE A 5 -0.39 1.67 -7.61
N LEU A 6 -0.79 1.91 -6.36
CA LEU A 6 0.10 1.89 -5.22
C LEU A 6 0.16 0.46 -4.68
N HIS A 7 1.36 -0.05 -4.43
CA HIS A 7 1.58 -1.23 -3.62
C HIS A 7 2.28 -0.79 -2.32
N LEU A 8 1.49 -0.68 -1.26
CA LEU A 8 1.92 -0.18 0.03
C LEU A 8 2.37 -1.32 0.92
N LYS A 9 3.65 -1.34 1.29
CA LYS A 9 4.15 -2.20 2.36
C LYS A 9 3.85 -1.56 3.72
N PRO A 10 3.09 -2.22 4.61
CA PRO A 10 2.72 -1.68 5.92
C PRO A 10 3.84 -1.81 6.98
N VAL A 11 5.09 -1.59 6.57
CA VAL A 11 6.31 -1.70 7.39
C VAL A 11 7.26 -0.56 7.04
N ALA A 12 8.13 -0.18 7.98
CA ALA A 12 9.02 0.97 7.83
C ALA A 12 10.42 0.60 7.31
N TYR A 13 10.50 -0.16 6.21
CA TYR A 13 11.77 -0.46 5.52
C TYR A 13 11.59 -0.56 4.00
N SER A 14 12.63 -0.20 3.25
CA SER A 14 12.59 -0.08 1.78
C SER A 14 13.33 -1.19 1.02
N ASP A 15 14.11 -2.03 1.68
CA ASP A 15 15.09 -2.95 1.06
C ASP A 15 14.52 -3.94 0.03
N LEU A 16 13.20 -4.16 0.03
CA LEU A 16 12.51 -5.05 -0.92
C LEU A 16 11.74 -4.31 -2.02
N ASN A 17 11.72 -2.97 -2.02
CA ASN A 17 10.85 -2.20 -2.90
C ASN A 17 11.19 -2.46 -4.37
N ASP A 18 12.47 -2.43 -4.74
CA ASP A 18 12.91 -2.64 -6.13
C ASP A 18 12.62 -4.08 -6.60
N THR A 19 12.90 -5.08 -5.75
CA THR A 19 12.63 -6.48 -6.05
C THR A 19 11.14 -6.74 -6.28
N ILE A 20 10.27 -6.16 -5.44
CA ILE A 20 8.82 -6.28 -5.60
C ILE A 20 8.36 -5.58 -6.87
N LEU A 21 8.88 -4.38 -7.17
CA LEU A 21 8.55 -3.64 -8.38
C LEU A 21 8.94 -4.42 -9.63
N GLU A 22 10.15 -4.99 -9.65
CA GLU A 22 10.64 -5.82 -10.76
C GLU A 22 9.76 -7.05 -10.98
N TYR A 23 9.33 -7.71 -9.89
CA TYR A 23 8.42 -8.85 -9.97
C TYR A 23 7.04 -8.44 -10.53
N LEU A 24 6.40 -7.43 -9.95
CA LEU A 24 5.04 -7.03 -10.35
C LEU A 24 4.97 -6.46 -11.77
N ASN A 25 6.05 -5.81 -12.24
CA ASN A 25 6.13 -5.30 -13.61
C ASN A 25 6.03 -6.40 -14.68
N GLN A 26 6.29 -7.66 -14.34
CA GLN A 26 6.14 -8.80 -15.26
C GLN A 26 4.66 -9.15 -15.54
N TYR A 27 3.74 -8.73 -14.66
CA TYR A 27 2.33 -9.16 -14.69
C TYR A 27 1.33 -8.02 -14.90
N LYS A 28 1.76 -6.75 -14.79
CA LYS A 28 0.88 -5.60 -14.99
C LYS A 28 0.43 -5.47 -16.45
N ALA A 29 -0.75 -4.87 -16.66
CA ALA A 29 -1.16 -4.44 -18.00
C ALA A 29 -0.27 -3.31 -18.55
N ASP A 30 -0.16 -3.19 -19.87
CA ASP A 30 0.69 -2.19 -20.54
C ASP A 30 0.35 -0.74 -20.15
N ASN A 31 -0.94 -0.45 -19.93
CA ASN A 31 -1.42 0.85 -19.51
C ASN A 31 -1.33 1.10 -18.00
N THR A 32 -0.70 0.21 -17.24
CA THR A 32 -0.58 0.30 -15.77
C THR A 32 0.85 0.62 -15.36
N THR A 33 1.00 1.44 -14.32
CA THR A 33 2.26 1.67 -13.60
C THR A 33 2.06 1.42 -12.12
N ILE A 34 3.02 0.72 -11.53
CA ILE A 34 3.02 0.35 -10.13
C ILE A 34 4.05 1.20 -9.41
N GLU A 35 3.67 1.74 -8.26
CA GLU A 35 4.59 2.42 -7.34
C GLU A 35 4.66 1.62 -6.04
N ILE A 36 5.86 1.34 -5.56
CA ILE A 36 6.05 0.66 -4.26
C ILE A 36 6.37 1.71 -3.21
N ARG A 37 5.60 1.71 -2.11
CA ARG A 37 5.91 2.50 -0.92
C ARG A 37 6.03 1.61 0.30
N ASN A 38 6.71 2.14 1.30
CA ASN A 38 6.75 1.62 2.64
C ASN A 38 6.40 2.76 3.60
N LEU A 39 6.03 2.43 4.84
CA LEU A 39 5.69 3.45 5.82
C LEU A 39 6.92 4.32 6.14
N LYS A 40 6.71 5.61 6.38
CA LYS A 40 7.79 6.56 6.74
C LYS A 40 8.29 6.34 8.17
N LYS A 41 7.40 5.93 9.07
CA LYS A 41 7.67 5.53 10.45
C LYS A 41 6.77 4.36 10.81
N GLY A 42 7.11 3.63 11.85
CA GLY A 42 6.37 2.45 12.28
C GLY A 42 7.27 1.24 12.51
N PRO A 43 6.69 0.05 12.71
CA PRO A 43 7.44 -1.15 13.00
C PRO A 43 8.16 -1.68 11.76
N SER A 44 9.25 -2.42 11.97
CA SER A 44 9.97 -3.12 10.89
C SER A 44 9.30 -4.44 10.49
N HIS A 45 8.35 -4.95 11.29
CA HIS A 45 7.58 -6.17 11.03
C HIS A 45 6.20 -6.09 11.71
N LEU A 46 5.31 -7.05 11.45
CA LEU A 46 3.90 -6.99 11.90
C LEU A 46 3.44 -8.20 12.73
N GLU A 47 4.38 -8.98 13.26
CA GLU A 47 4.15 -10.21 14.07
C GLU A 47 3.45 -9.99 15.45
N TYR A 48 2.98 -8.78 15.75
CA TYR A 48 2.26 -8.46 16.98
C TYR A 48 1.09 -7.52 16.67
N LEU A 49 -0.06 -7.75 17.31
CA LEU A 49 -1.24 -6.88 17.18
C LEU A 49 -0.92 -5.42 17.51
N TYR A 50 -0.08 -5.17 18.52
CA TYR A 50 0.39 -3.82 18.85
C TYR A 50 1.10 -3.15 17.66
N TYR A 51 1.93 -3.89 16.92
CA TYR A 51 2.65 -3.34 15.76
C TYR A 51 1.70 -3.03 14.61
N GLN A 52 0.72 -3.89 14.37
CA GLN A 52 -0.34 -3.61 13.40
C GLN A 52 -1.13 -2.34 13.76
N SER A 53 -1.55 -2.19 15.02
CA SER A 53 -2.24 -0.98 15.48
C SER A 53 -1.39 0.29 15.36
N VAL A 54 -0.08 0.20 15.58
CA VAL A 54 0.84 1.33 15.35
C VAL A 54 0.99 1.67 13.86
N ALA A 55 1.03 0.65 13.00
CA ALA A 55 1.15 0.83 11.55
C ALA A 55 -0.13 1.39 10.91
N GLU A 56 -1.30 1.11 11.47
CA GLU A 56 -2.61 1.44 10.89
C GLU A 56 -2.80 2.93 10.59
N VAL A 57 -2.34 3.81 11.50
CA VAL A 57 -2.42 5.27 11.28
C VAL A 57 -1.59 5.68 10.06
N GLU A 58 -0.38 5.14 9.91
CA GLU A 58 0.50 5.46 8.79
C GLU A 58 0.01 4.84 7.47
N ILE A 59 -0.64 3.68 7.53
CA ILE A 59 -1.32 3.08 6.37
C ILE A 59 -2.41 4.02 5.89
N ILE A 60 -3.28 4.47 6.80
CA ILE A 60 -4.37 5.41 6.49
C ILE A 60 -3.84 6.69 5.85
N ASP A 61 -2.79 7.30 6.42
CA ASP A 61 -2.18 8.52 5.89
C ASP A 61 -1.63 8.34 4.47
N GLU A 62 -0.96 7.21 4.18
CA GLU A 62 -0.47 6.93 2.82
C GLU A 62 -1.59 6.63 1.84
N ILE A 63 -2.71 6.05 2.27
CA ILE A 63 -3.88 5.83 1.42
C ILE A 63 -4.56 7.15 1.04
N ILE A 64 -4.78 8.05 2.01
CA ILE A 64 -5.31 9.40 1.75
C ILE A 64 -4.40 10.13 0.76
N ARG A 65 -3.09 10.09 1.00
CA ARG A 65 -2.10 10.69 0.11
C ARG A 65 -2.14 10.09 -1.31
N ALA A 66 -2.28 8.78 -1.43
CA ALA A 66 -2.36 8.12 -2.74
C ALA A 66 -3.61 8.56 -3.51
N GLU A 67 -4.74 8.71 -2.83
CA GLU A 67 -5.96 9.24 -3.43
C GLU A 67 -5.77 10.68 -3.92
N GLU A 68 -5.21 11.57 -3.09
CA GLU A 68 -4.90 12.95 -3.46
C GLU A 68 -3.94 13.05 -4.65
N GLU A 69 -3.00 12.12 -4.75
CA GLU A 69 -2.06 12.02 -5.87
C GLU A 69 -2.67 11.39 -7.14
N GLY A 70 -3.94 10.96 -7.10
CA GLY A 70 -4.68 10.44 -8.25
C GLY A 70 -4.37 8.99 -8.60
N PHE A 71 -3.99 8.16 -7.62
CA PHE A 71 -3.93 6.71 -7.80
C PHE A 71 -5.34 6.14 -7.97
N VAL A 72 -5.48 5.18 -8.90
CA VAL A 72 -6.78 4.53 -9.16
C VAL A 72 -7.01 3.33 -8.24
N ALA A 73 -5.93 2.77 -7.68
CA ALA A 73 -5.99 1.70 -6.71
C ALA A 73 -4.78 1.69 -5.77
N ALA A 74 -4.96 1.15 -4.57
CA ALA A 74 -3.89 0.81 -3.65
C ALA A 74 -4.06 -0.62 -3.11
N ILE A 75 -2.94 -1.33 -3.02
CA ILE A 75 -2.82 -2.67 -2.45
C ILE A 75 -2.11 -2.51 -1.11
N ILE A 76 -2.75 -2.92 -0.02
CA ILE A 76 -2.11 -2.98 1.30
C ILE A 76 -1.46 -4.36 1.42
N SER A 77 -0.13 -4.40 1.35
CA SER A 77 0.63 -5.63 1.11
C SER A 77 1.16 -6.27 2.39
N CYS A 78 0.29 -7.02 3.07
CA CYS A 78 0.64 -7.91 4.19
C CYS A 78 -0.42 -9.01 4.33
N PHE A 79 -0.06 -10.15 4.90
CA PHE A 79 -0.93 -11.32 5.02
C PHE A 79 -2.21 -11.06 5.84
N ASP A 80 -2.16 -10.17 6.82
CA ASP A 80 -3.28 -9.90 7.75
C ASP A 80 -4.05 -8.61 7.40
N ASP A 81 -3.75 -8.01 6.23
CA ASP A 81 -4.44 -6.84 5.70
C ASP A 81 -4.70 -5.68 6.71
N PRO A 82 -3.67 -5.23 7.46
CA PRO A 82 -3.86 -4.22 8.49
C PRO A 82 -4.43 -2.92 7.90
N GLY A 83 -5.46 -2.37 8.54
CA GLY A 83 -6.09 -1.12 8.10
C GLY A 83 -6.96 -1.22 6.84
N LEU A 84 -7.11 -2.41 6.20
CA LEU A 84 -7.84 -2.55 4.93
C LEU A 84 -9.28 -2.00 4.99
N TYR A 85 -10.04 -2.39 6.01
CA TYR A 85 -11.43 -1.97 6.13
C TYR A 85 -11.57 -0.48 6.39
N VAL A 86 -10.72 0.07 7.25
CA VAL A 86 -10.73 1.51 7.58
C VAL A 86 -10.31 2.32 6.35
N SER A 87 -9.28 1.89 5.63
CA SER A 87 -8.88 2.51 4.37
C SER A 87 -10.00 2.49 3.32
N ARG A 88 -10.76 1.40 3.21
CA ARG A 88 -11.95 1.33 2.35
C ARG A 88 -13.07 2.27 2.79
N GLU A 89 -13.26 2.45 4.09
CA GLU A 89 -14.31 3.31 4.64
C GLU A 89 -14.09 4.79 4.32
N ILE A 90 -12.83 5.25 4.33
CA ILE A 90 -12.49 6.66 4.12
C ILE A 90 -12.27 7.04 2.65
N SER A 91 -11.90 6.07 1.81
CA SER A 91 -11.61 6.30 0.39
C SER A 91 -12.88 6.50 -0.44
N LYS A 92 -12.80 7.37 -1.45
CA LYS A 92 -13.95 7.73 -2.30
C LYS A 92 -13.75 7.32 -3.75
N ASP A 93 -12.60 7.68 -4.32
CA ASP A 93 -12.28 7.55 -5.74
C ASP A 93 -11.15 6.54 -6.01
N ILE A 94 -10.44 6.09 -4.96
CA ILE A 94 -9.40 5.06 -5.04
C ILE A 94 -9.94 3.68 -4.61
N ILE A 95 -9.59 2.63 -5.35
CA ILE A 95 -9.94 1.24 -4.98
C ILE A 95 -8.89 0.70 -4.00
N ILE A 96 -9.32 0.25 -2.81
CA ILE A 96 -8.43 -0.36 -1.82
C ILE A 96 -8.63 -1.87 -1.76
N THR A 97 -7.54 -2.64 -1.87
CA THR A 97 -7.56 -4.10 -1.81
C THR A 97 -6.42 -4.71 -1.00
N ALA A 98 -6.66 -5.94 -0.54
CA ALA A 98 -5.66 -6.89 -0.10
C ALA A 98 -4.87 -7.47 -1.29
N PRO A 99 -3.73 -8.16 -1.05
CA PRO A 99 -2.94 -8.85 -2.08
C PRO A 99 -3.68 -9.92 -2.87
#